data_AF-A0A178VDZ6-F1
#
_entry.id   AF-A0A178VDZ6-F1
#
_cell.length_a   1.000
_cell.length_b   1.000
_cell.length_c   1.000
_cell.angle_alpha   90.00
_cell.angle_beta   90.00
_cell.angle_gamma   90.00
#
_symmetry.space_group_name_H-M   'P 1'
#
loop_
_entity.id
_entity.type
_entity.pdbx_description
1 polymer ?
#
loop_
_entity_poly.entity_id
_entity_poly.type
_entity_poly.pdbx_seq_one_letter_code
_entity_poly.pdbx_strand_id
1 'polypeptide(L)'
;MNKGCGSGSDSCLSSMEEELHVLAVDDNLIDRKLVERILKISSCKVTTAENGLRALEYLGLGDPQQTDSLTNVSSIFPMKHSDWFGEETFV
;
A
#
# COMPACT_ATOMS: atom_id res chain seq x y z
N MET A 1 -4.28 35.27 -34.31
CA MET A 1 -3.34 34.73 -33.32
C MET A 1 -4.15 34.12 -32.18
N ASN A 2 -3.70 32.94 -31.73
CA ASN A 2 -4.02 32.16 -30.53
C ASN A 2 -5.45 32.12 -29.93
N LYS A 3 -6.03 30.91 -30.01
CA LYS A 3 -7.16 30.38 -29.24
C LYS A 3 -6.72 30.02 -27.81
N GLY A 4 -7.67 30.03 -26.87
CA GLY A 4 -7.53 29.40 -25.56
C GLY A 4 -8.90 29.12 -24.95
N CYS A 5 -9.44 27.92 -25.22
CA CYS A 5 -10.59 27.36 -24.53
C CYS A 5 -10.12 26.81 -23.18
N GLY A 6 -10.70 27.26 -22.08
CA GLY A 6 -10.49 26.65 -20.76
C GLY A 6 -11.44 25.48 -20.59
N SER A 7 -10.91 24.27 -20.46
CA SER A 7 -11.68 23.10 -20.04
C SER A 7 -11.19 22.68 -18.67
N GLY A 8 -12.10 22.65 -17.70
CA GLY A 8 -11.87 22.06 -16.40
C GLY A 8 -11.37 20.63 -16.57
N SER A 9 -10.35 20.28 -15.79
CA SER A 9 -9.74 18.97 -15.78
C SER A 9 -10.63 17.99 -15.01
N ASP A 10 -11.72 17.56 -15.65
CA ASP A 10 -12.30 16.26 -15.36
C ASP A 10 -11.36 15.28 -16.06
N SER A 11 -10.34 14.77 -15.36
CA SER A 11 -9.42 13.78 -15.90
C SER A 11 -10.19 12.49 -16.13
N CYS A 12 -10.83 12.44 -17.29
CA CYS A 12 -11.45 11.28 -17.89
C CYS A 12 -10.49 10.08 -17.76
N LEU A 13 -10.88 9.10 -16.94
CA LEU A 13 -10.29 7.76 -16.91
C LEU A 13 -10.68 7.02 -18.20
N SER A 14 -10.25 7.55 -19.34
CA SER A 14 -10.47 6.95 -20.64
C SER A 14 -9.11 6.69 -21.28
N SER A 15 -8.49 5.60 -20.84
CA SER A 15 -7.45 4.92 -21.62
C SER A 15 -7.16 3.56 -20.97
N MET A 16 -7.74 2.51 -21.56
CA MET A 16 -7.36 1.10 -21.46
C MET A 16 -7.84 0.33 -20.21
N GLU A 17 -8.47 -0.81 -20.49
CA GLU A 17 -9.02 -1.82 -19.58
C GLU A 17 -7.92 -2.58 -18.81
N GLU A 18 -6.95 -1.88 -18.21
CA GLU A 18 -6.02 -2.51 -17.28
C GLU A 18 -6.66 -2.57 -15.90
N GLU A 19 -7.09 -3.78 -15.51
CA GLU A 19 -7.60 -4.05 -14.17
C GLU A 19 -6.54 -3.64 -13.13
N LEU A 20 -6.84 -2.59 -12.35
CA LEU A 20 -5.95 -2.10 -11.30
C LEU A 20 -5.65 -3.21 -10.29
N HIS A 21 -4.38 -3.53 -10.10
CA HIS A 21 -3.93 -4.53 -9.12
C HIS A 21 -3.57 -3.86 -7.80
N VAL A 22 -4.34 -4.15 -6.77
CA VAL A 22 -4.17 -3.64 -5.40
C VAL A 22 -3.60 -4.71 -4.49
N LEU A 23 -2.63 -4.34 -3.65
CA LEU A 23 -2.13 -5.16 -2.54
C LEU A 23 -2.70 -4.61 -1.22
N ALA A 24 -3.62 -5.35 -0.60
CA ALA A 24 -4.23 -4.97 0.68
C ALA A 24 -3.50 -5.66 1.85
N VAL A 25 -2.98 -4.88 2.79
CA VAL A 25 -2.14 -5.37 3.91
C VAL A 25 -2.83 -5.06 5.23
N ASP A 26 -3.28 -6.11 5.92
CA ASP A 26 -3.97 -5.97 7.20
C ASP A 26 -3.77 -7.25 8.02
N ASP A 27 -3.41 -7.11 9.29
CA ASP A 27 -3.12 -8.23 10.19
C ASP A 27 -4.39 -8.88 10.75
N ASN A 28 -5.50 -8.15 10.82
CA ASN A 28 -6.78 -8.70 11.20
C ASN A 28 -7.44 -9.44 10.02
N LEU A 29 -7.72 -10.73 10.23
CA LEU A 29 -8.35 -11.59 9.23
C LEU A 29 -9.71 -11.06 8.75
N ILE A 30 -10.51 -10.46 9.65
CA ILE A 30 -11.84 -9.95 9.30
C ILE A 30 -11.72 -8.70 8.43
N ASP A 31 -10.83 -7.78 8.82
CA ASP A 31 -10.62 -6.52 8.09
C ASP A 31 -9.99 -6.79 6.72
N ARG A 32 -9.00 -7.70 6.65
CA ARG A 32 -8.42 -8.18 5.40
C ARG A 32 -9.46 -8.73 4.43
N LYS A 33 -10.44 -9.50 4.91
CA LYS A 33 -11.56 -10.02 4.09
C LYS A 33 -12.54 -8.94 3.68
N LEU A 34 -12.79 -7.95 4.54
CA LEU A 34 -13.68 -6.84 4.25
C LEU A 34 -13.11 -5.97 3.13
N VAL A 35 -11.86 -5.53 3.26
CA VAL A 35 -11.20 -4.69 2.25
C VAL A 35 -11.04 -5.41 0.92
N GLU A 36 -10.71 -6.72 0.93
CA GLU A 36 -10.62 -7.53 -0.30
C GLU A 36 -11.95 -7.56 -1.07
N ARG A 37 -13.07 -7.75 -0.37
CA ARG A 37 -14.40 -7.77 -0.99
C ARG A 37 -14.76 -6.42 -1.60
N ILE A 38 -14.52 -5.33 -0.86
CA ILE A 38 -14.83 -3.98 -1.32
C ILE A 38 -14.04 -3.67 -2.61
N LEU A 39 -12.73 -3.96 -2.62
CA LEU A 39 -11.86 -3.71 -3.77
C LEU A 39 -12.20 -4.59 -4.98
N LYS A 40 -12.62 -5.84 -4.77
CA LYS A 40 -13.12 -6.70 -5.85
C LYS A 40 -14.42 -6.17 -6.47
N ILE A 41 -15.31 -5.57 -5.67
CA ILE A 41 -16.53 -4.93 -6.18
C ILE A 41 -16.18 -3.70 -7.02
N SER A 42 -15.10 -2.98 -6.71
CA SER A 42 -14.62 -1.84 -7.48
C SER A 42 -13.80 -2.21 -8.73
N SER A 43 -13.94 -3.42 -9.26
CA SER A 43 -13.22 -3.91 -10.45
C SER A 43 -11.70 -3.87 -10.32
N CYS A 44 -11.18 -4.14 -9.12
CA CYS A 44 -9.74 -4.31 -8.89
C CYS A 44 -9.38 -5.79 -8.77
N LYS A 45 -8.21 -6.14 -9.29
CA LYS A 45 -7.51 -7.38 -8.92
C LYS A 45 -6.90 -7.17 -7.55
N VAL A 46 -7.11 -8.08 -6.62
CA VAL A 46 -6.64 -7.92 -5.24
C VAL A 46 -5.72 -9.07 -4.85
N THR A 47 -4.54 -8.73 -4.36
CA THR A 47 -3.70 -9.62 -3.54
C THR A 47 -3.76 -9.14 -2.10
N THR A 48 -3.84 -10.06 -1.15
CA THR A 48 -3.88 -9.73 0.27
C THR A 48 -2.61 -10.22 0.96
N ALA A 49 -2.17 -9.53 2.01
CA ALA A 49 -1.03 -9.92 2.84
C ALA A 49 -1.39 -9.83 4.33
N GLU A 50 -0.90 -10.77 5.14
CA GLU A 50 -1.21 -10.85 6.57
C GLU A 50 -0.38 -9.88 7.44
N ASN A 51 0.67 -9.28 6.88
CA ASN A 51 1.51 -8.30 7.55
C ASN A 51 2.40 -7.58 6.53
N GLY A 52 3.08 -6.51 6.98
CA GLY A 52 3.98 -5.73 6.13
C GLY A 52 5.11 -6.53 5.51
N LEU A 53 5.64 -7.54 6.20
CA LEU A 53 6.71 -8.37 5.66
C LEU A 53 6.25 -9.20 4.46
N ARG A 54 5.11 -9.90 4.60
CA ARG A 54 4.50 -10.63 3.48
C ARG A 54 4.19 -9.70 2.30
N ALA A 55 3.81 -8.45 2.58
CA ALA A 55 3.63 -7.45 1.54
C ALA A 55 4.94 -7.13 0.80
N LEU A 56 6.05 -6.96 1.52
CA LEU A 56 7.37 -6.74 0.91
C LEU A 56 7.84 -7.94 0.08
N GLU A 57 7.55 -9.17 0.52
CA GLU A 57 7.79 -10.39 -0.27
C GLU A 57 7.02 -10.35 -1.61
N TYR A 58 5.74 -9.97 -1.60
CA TYR A 58 4.95 -9.83 -2.83
C TYR A 58 5.48 -8.73 -3.77
N LEU A 59 6.11 -7.69 -3.24
CA LEU A 59 6.72 -6.62 -4.02
C LEU A 59 8.13 -6.97 -4.53
N GLY A 60 8.69 -8.11 -4.13
CA GLY A 60 10.09 -8.47 -4.44
C GLY A 60 11.12 -7.61 -3.72
N LEU A 61 10.71 -6.92 -2.64
CA LEU A 61 11.55 -6.04 -1.81
C LEU A 61 12.07 -6.76 -0.56
N GLY A 62 11.58 -7.97 -0.27
CA GLY A 62 12.07 -8.81 0.81
C GLY A 62 13.40 -9.47 0.44
N ASP A 63 14.45 -9.22 1.21
CA ASP A 63 15.73 -9.90 1.06
C ASP A 63 15.62 -11.34 1.62
N PRO A 64 15.81 -12.39 0.80
CA PRO A 64 15.66 -13.79 1.24
C PRO A 64 16.70 -14.21 2.28
N GLN A 65 17.77 -13.43 2.50
CA GLN A 65 18.75 -13.67 3.56
C GLN A 65 18.37 -13.03 4.90
N GLN A 66 17.39 -12.12 4.89
CA GLN A 66 16.91 -11.45 6.11
C GLN A 66 15.77 -12.21 6.77
N THR A 67 15.07 -13.12 6.08
CA THR A 67 13.93 -13.89 6.63
C THR A 67 14.29 -14.72 7.86
N ASP A 68 15.52 -15.23 7.94
CA ASP A 68 16.04 -15.94 9.12
C ASP A 68 16.44 -14.99 10.28
N SER A 69 16.58 -13.69 10.02
CA SER A 69 17.01 -12.66 10.98
C SER A 69 15.96 -11.59 11.30
N LEU A 70 14.73 -11.74 10.83
CA LEU A 70 13.57 -10.87 11.12
C LEU A 70 13.08 -10.89 12.57
N THR A 71 13.68 -11.70 13.44
CA THR A 71 13.56 -11.49 14.89
C THR A 71 14.24 -10.18 15.32
N ASN A 72 15.08 -9.59 14.47
CA ASN A 72 15.72 -8.30 14.67
C ASN A 72 15.17 -7.22 13.71
N VAL A 73 13.89 -6.89 13.91
CA VAL A 73 13.14 -5.81 13.21
C VAL A 73 13.81 -4.43 13.25
N SER A 74 14.85 -4.23 14.08
CA SER A 74 15.56 -2.95 14.23
C SER A 74 16.44 -2.54 13.04
N SER A 75 16.75 -3.48 12.13
CA SER A 75 17.61 -3.22 10.96
C SER A 75 16.84 -2.78 9.71
N ILE A 76 15.56 -3.18 9.60
CA ILE A 76 14.67 -2.83 8.47
C ILE A 76 13.99 -1.49 8.71
N PHE A 77 13.64 -1.21 9.97
CA PHE A 77 13.20 0.09 10.41
C PHE A 77 14.21 0.59 11.44
N PRO A 78 15.15 1.49 11.08
CA PRO A 78 16.15 2.01 12.02
C PRO A 78 15.54 2.89 13.13
N MET A 79 14.21 3.05 13.16
CA MET A 79 13.49 3.77 14.20
C MET A 79 13.31 2.90 15.45
N LYS A 80 13.77 3.40 16.58
CA LYS A 80 13.44 2.85 17.89
C LYS A 80 12.02 3.26 18.26
N HIS A 81 11.34 2.46 19.09
CA HIS A 81 10.01 2.79 19.62
C HIS A 81 9.96 4.17 20.34
N SER A 82 11.09 4.63 20.88
CA SER A 82 11.25 5.98 21.47
C SER A 82 11.14 7.12 20.46
N ASP A 83 11.31 6.84 19.16
CA ASP A 83 11.33 7.86 18.11
C ASP A 83 9.93 8.08 17.52
N TRP A 84 8.95 7.23 17.88
CA TRP A 84 7.56 7.30 17.41
C TRP A 84 6.74 8.36 18.16
N PHE A 85 7.12 8.64 19.40
CA PHE A 85 6.60 9.76 20.18
C PHE A 85 7.67 10.83 20.27
N GLY A 86 7.91 11.53 19.16
CA GLY A 86 8.55 12.83 19.23
C GLY A 86 7.68 13.78 20.05
N GLU A 87 8.28 14.51 20.98
CA GLU A 87 7.63 15.63 21.67
C GLU A 87 7.33 16.76 20.68
N GLU A 88 6.35 16.59 19.83
CA GLU A 88 5.61 17.74 19.32
C GLU A 88 4.15 17.34 19.11
N THR A 89 3.32 18.03 19.86
CA THR A 89 1.88 17.91 19.94
C THR A 89 1.23 17.74 18.57
N PHE A 90 0.37 16.73 18.47
CA PHE A 90 -0.62 16.57 17.41
C PHE A 90 -1.22 17.92 16.99
N VAL A 91 -1.10 18.27 15.71
CA VAL A 91 -2.03 19.13 14.97
C VAL A 91 -2.48 18.40 13.71
#